data_AF-A0A800J822-F1
#
_entry.id   AF-A0A800J822-F1
#
_cell.length_a   1.000
_cell.length_b   1.000
_cell.length_c   1.000
_cell.angle_alpha   90.00
_cell.angle_beta   90.00
_cell.angle_gamma   90.00
#
_symmetry.space_group_name_H-M   'P 1'
#
loop_
_entity.id
_entity.type
_entity.pdbx_description
1 polymer ?
#
loop_
_entity_poly.entity_id
_entity_poly.type
_entity_poly.pdbx_seq_one_letter_code
_entity_poly.pdbx_strand_id
1 'polypeptide(L)'
;FGLAMSAGYRRKRLFGMLDPWTDPLDTGWQAIQSGVAISNGGLFGIGLGASRAKWGFLPFAHTDFIYAIIAEEFGLVGAGLVIVGFLVIGLVGLSTALHAPDPFGQLLAAGITTWILIQAFVNIGAVLGRLPITGVPLPFVSFGGSALIATMTAFGILLNIARQTP
;
A
#
# COMPACT_ATOMS: atom_id res chain seq x y z
N PHE A 1 8.93 19.88 -8.86
CA PHE A 1 9.29 20.58 -7.60
C PHE A 1 8.64 21.96 -7.46
N GLY A 2 8.57 22.81 -8.49
CA GLY A 2 7.99 24.17 -8.39
C GLY A 2 6.49 24.25 -8.06
N LEU A 3 5.67 23.32 -8.55
CA LEU A 3 4.22 23.28 -8.27
C LEU A 3 3.86 22.75 -6.86
N ALA A 4 4.82 22.21 -6.12
CA ALA A 4 4.62 21.70 -4.76
C ALA A 4 4.74 22.81 -3.69
N MET A 5 5.38 23.94 -4.02
CA MET A 5 5.60 25.06 -3.09
C MET A 5 4.50 26.12 -3.11
N SER A 6 3.55 26.07 -4.06
CA SER A 6 2.54 27.12 -4.24
C SER A 6 1.31 27.00 -3.34
N ALA A 7 1.11 25.86 -2.66
CA ALA A 7 -0.03 25.66 -1.76
C ALA A 7 0.45 25.30 -0.34
N GLY A 8 0.22 26.19 0.63
CA GLY A 8 0.65 26.01 2.03
C GLY A 8 0.24 24.66 2.65
N TYR A 9 -0.88 24.09 2.21
CA TYR A 9 -1.37 22.77 2.63
C TYR A 9 -0.51 21.60 2.13
N ARG A 10 -0.10 21.59 0.85
CA ARG A 10 0.79 20.54 0.28
C ARG A 10 2.18 20.60 0.89
N ARG A 11 2.65 21.81 1.18
CA ARG A 11 3.90 22.06 1.89
C ARG A 11 3.84 21.49 3.31
N LYS A 12 2.76 21.71 4.06
CA LYS A 12 2.56 21.12 5.39
C LYS A 12 2.59 19.59 5.37
N ARG A 13 1.98 18.92 4.38
CA ARG A 13 2.05 17.43 4.27
C ARG A 13 3.45 16.91 3.94
N LEU A 14 4.22 17.63 3.13
CA LEU A 14 5.61 17.26 2.82
C LEU A 14 6.54 17.47 4.03
N PHE A 15 6.39 18.58 4.77
CA PHE A 15 7.19 18.83 5.97
C PHE A 15 6.76 17.98 7.17
N GLY A 16 5.46 17.71 7.33
CA GLY A 16 4.96 16.78 8.35
C GLY A 16 5.36 15.32 8.11
N MET A 17 5.74 14.95 6.88
CA MET A 17 6.39 13.66 6.60
C MET A 17 7.87 13.65 7.05
N LEU A 18 8.59 14.74 6.76
CA LEU A 18 10.02 14.86 7.08
C LEU A 18 10.27 14.99 8.59
N ASP A 19 9.37 15.68 9.28
CA ASP A 19 9.40 15.80 10.73
C ASP A 19 7.97 15.72 11.32
N PRO A 20 7.46 14.49 11.52
CA PRO A 20 6.15 14.27 12.12
C PRO A 20 6.01 14.86 13.53
N TRP A 21 7.13 15.14 14.20
CA TRP A 21 7.16 15.67 15.56
C TRP A 21 6.96 17.18 15.62
N THR A 22 7.04 17.88 14.49
CA THR A 22 6.74 19.32 14.41
C THR A 22 5.26 19.63 14.67
N ASP A 23 4.38 18.69 14.35
CA ASP A 23 2.94 18.81 14.60
C ASP A 23 2.33 17.43 14.91
N PRO A 24 2.59 16.89 16.11
CA PRO A 24 2.25 15.52 16.46
C PRO A 24 0.75 15.25 16.52
N LEU A 25 -0.07 16.29 16.70
CA LEU A 25 -1.52 16.18 16.95
C LEU A 25 -2.37 16.39 15.70
N ASP A 26 -1.85 17.03 14.65
CA ASP A 26 -2.59 17.29 13.40
C ASP A 26 -1.96 16.52 12.23
N THR A 27 -0.93 17.06 11.60
CA THR A 27 -0.39 16.47 10.36
C THR A 27 0.53 15.26 10.57
N GLY A 28 1.18 15.16 11.73
CA GLY A 28 2.09 14.06 12.09
C GLY A 28 1.42 12.88 12.79
N TRP A 29 0.22 13.06 13.35
CA TRP A 29 -0.46 12.07 14.19
C TRP A 29 -0.56 10.69 13.52
N GLN A 30 -1.02 10.66 12.26
CA GLN A 30 -1.20 9.42 11.53
C GLN A 30 0.11 8.68 11.27
N ALA A 31 1.19 9.41 10.95
CA ALA A 31 2.50 8.84 10.69
C ALA A 31 3.19 8.33 11.96
N ILE A 32 3.04 9.05 13.08
CA ILE A 32 3.55 8.61 14.39
C ILE A 32 2.83 7.34 14.82
N GLN A 33 1.49 7.33 14.75
CA GLN A 33 0.70 6.18 15.19
C GLN A 33 0.87 4.96 14.29
N SER A 34 1.08 5.13 12.97
CA SER A 34 1.43 4.00 12.10
C SER A 34 2.77 3.40 12.48
N GLY A 35 3.78 4.23 12.77
CA GLY A 35 5.08 3.78 13.26
C GLY A 35 5.01 3.05 14.60
N VAL A 36 4.20 3.55 15.54
CA VAL A 36 3.97 2.90 16.85
C VAL A 36 3.33 1.52 16.68
N ALA A 37 2.32 1.40 15.82
CA ALA A 37 1.67 0.13 15.54
C ALA A 37 2.64 -0.92 14.97
N ILE A 38 3.48 -0.51 14.00
CA ILE A 38 4.52 -1.39 13.43
C ILE A 38 5.53 -1.80 14.51
N SER A 39 5.95 -0.87 15.36
CA SER A 39 6.91 -1.13 16.44
C SER A 39 6.37 -2.13 17.47
N ASN A 40 5.07 -2.04 17.80
CA ASN A 40 4.41 -2.94 18.74
C ASN A 40 4.31 -4.39 18.25
N GLY A 41 4.29 -4.63 16.93
CA GLY A 41 4.11 -5.95 16.36
C GLY A 41 5.29 -6.92 16.57
N GLY A 42 6.52 -6.43 16.76
CA GLY A 42 7.68 -7.31 16.90
C GLY A 42 7.82 -8.33 15.74
N LEU A 43 8.35 -9.52 16.02
CA LEU A 43 8.58 -10.55 15.00
C LEU A 43 7.30 -11.30 14.60
N PHE A 44 6.45 -11.66 15.56
CA PHE A 44 5.30 -12.55 15.37
C PHE A 44 3.93 -11.87 15.54
N GLY A 45 3.91 -10.59 15.89
CA GLY A 45 2.68 -9.85 16.15
C GLY A 45 2.17 -10.03 17.56
N ILE A 46 1.16 -9.23 17.90
CA ILE A 46 0.46 -9.30 19.19
C ILE A 46 -0.80 -10.19 19.13
N GLY A 47 -1.11 -10.76 17.97
CA GLY A 47 -2.26 -11.65 17.74
C GLY A 47 -3.42 -10.98 17.01
N LEU A 48 -4.16 -11.79 16.25
CA LEU A 48 -5.31 -11.38 15.45
C LEU A 48 -6.39 -10.69 16.31
N GLY A 49 -6.81 -9.49 15.91
CA GLY A 49 -7.85 -8.72 16.59
C GLY A 49 -7.38 -7.98 17.85
N ALA A 50 -6.13 -8.17 18.28
CA ALA A 50 -5.54 -7.47 19.42
C ALA A 50 -4.93 -6.10 19.04
N SER A 51 -4.94 -5.72 17.76
CA SER A 51 -4.42 -4.42 17.29
C SER A 51 -5.10 -3.26 17.98
N ARG A 52 -4.32 -2.42 18.66
CA ARG A 52 -4.82 -1.20 19.29
C ARG A 52 -5.09 -0.11 18.24
N ALA A 53 -4.33 -0.11 17.13
CA ALA A 53 -4.57 0.78 16.00
C ALA A 53 -5.96 0.60 15.38
N LYS A 54 -6.49 -0.63 15.42
CA LYS A 54 -7.82 -1.00 14.92
C LYS A 54 -8.99 -0.37 15.70
N TRP A 55 -8.83 -0.16 17.01
CA TRP A 55 -9.93 0.22 17.92
C TRP A 55 -10.01 1.73 18.23
N GLY A 56 -9.44 2.58 17.38
CA GLY A 56 -9.61 4.03 17.46
C GLY A 56 -8.34 4.86 17.69
N PHE A 57 -7.17 4.23 17.78
CA PHE A 57 -5.89 4.95 17.88
C PHE A 57 -5.43 5.55 16.54
N LEU A 58 -5.91 5.01 15.40
CA LEU A 58 -5.55 5.48 14.07
C LEU A 58 -6.82 5.71 13.22
N PRO A 59 -7.18 6.97 12.88
CA PRO A 59 -8.30 7.24 12.00
C PRO A 59 -8.04 6.66 10.60
N PHE A 60 -9.05 6.04 9.99
CA PHE A 60 -8.97 5.35 8.68
C PHE A 60 -7.97 4.18 8.64
N ALA A 61 -7.72 3.53 9.78
CA ALA A 61 -6.78 2.41 9.87
C ALA A 61 -7.13 1.25 8.92
N HIS A 62 -8.41 1.01 8.66
CA HIS A 62 -8.87 -0.07 7.79
C HIS A 62 -8.67 0.18 6.29
N THR A 63 -8.50 1.43 5.87
CA THR A 63 -8.31 1.79 4.45
C THR A 63 -6.85 2.07 4.16
N ASP A 64 -6.31 3.13 4.74
CA ASP A 64 -5.05 3.71 4.27
C ASP A 64 -3.85 3.14 5.05
N PHE A 65 -4.10 2.63 6.26
CA PHE A 65 -3.09 2.08 7.17
C PHE A 65 -3.30 0.61 7.51
N ILE A 66 -3.99 -0.14 6.64
CA ILE A 66 -4.24 -1.57 6.87
C ILE A 66 -2.93 -2.36 7.00
N TYR A 67 -1.88 -1.90 6.32
CA TYR A 67 -0.53 -2.46 6.44
C TYR A 67 0.05 -2.31 7.86
N ALA A 68 -0.23 -1.21 8.57
CA ALA A 68 0.20 -1.03 9.96
C ALA A 68 -0.54 -1.98 10.91
N ILE A 69 -1.83 -2.22 10.67
CA ILE A 69 -2.60 -3.22 11.43
C ILE A 69 -2.01 -4.62 11.21
N ILE A 70 -1.73 -4.99 9.96
CA ILE A 70 -1.14 -6.30 9.65
C ILE A 70 0.24 -6.45 10.32
N ALA A 71 1.06 -5.39 10.27
CA ALA A 71 2.36 -5.37 10.94
C ALA A 71 2.23 -5.47 12.47
N GLU A 72 1.20 -4.87 13.08
CA GLU A 72 0.95 -4.97 14.52
C GLU A 72 0.43 -6.38 14.90
N GLU A 73 -0.56 -6.92 14.17
CA GLU A 73 -1.22 -8.20 14.50
C GLU A 73 -0.36 -9.42 14.21
N PHE A 74 0.41 -9.40 13.11
CA PHE A 74 1.21 -10.53 12.62
C PHE A 74 2.73 -10.28 12.63
N GLY A 75 3.15 -9.09 13.06
CA GLY A 75 4.56 -8.75 13.17
C GLY A 75 5.26 -8.65 11.82
N LEU A 76 6.60 -8.75 11.88
CA LEU A 76 7.46 -8.75 10.70
C LEU A 76 7.12 -9.87 9.72
N VAL A 77 6.69 -11.04 10.20
CA VAL A 77 6.33 -12.18 9.34
C VAL A 77 5.12 -11.83 8.47
N GLY A 78 4.03 -11.32 9.04
CA GLY A 78 2.85 -10.94 8.27
C GLY A 78 3.12 -9.77 7.33
N ALA A 79 3.82 -8.75 7.82
CA ALA A 79 4.24 -7.61 7.00
C ALA A 79 5.12 -8.05 5.81
N GLY A 80 6.02 -9.01 6.03
CA GLY A 80 6.87 -9.62 5.02
C GLY A 80 6.07 -10.45 4.01
N LEU A 81 5.10 -11.24 4.45
CA LEU A 81 4.22 -12.02 3.57
C LEU A 81 3.43 -11.14 2.60
N VAL A 82 2.96 -9.97 3.05
CA VAL A 82 2.29 -9.00 2.16
C VAL A 82 3.24 -8.51 1.09
N ILE A 83 4.48 -8.14 1.44
CA ILE A 83 5.49 -7.70 0.48
C ILE A 83 5.81 -8.82 -0.52
N VAL A 84 6.02 -10.04 -0.03
CA VAL A 84 6.28 -11.22 -0.89
C VAL A 84 5.10 -11.47 -1.84
N GLY A 85 3.86 -11.34 -1.37
CA GLY A 85 2.66 -11.48 -2.21
C GLY A 85 2.66 -10.48 -3.37
N PHE A 86 2.96 -9.21 -3.12
CA PHE A 86 3.09 -8.21 -4.19
C PHE A 86 4.29 -8.47 -5.10
N LEU A 87 5.42 -8.95 -4.59
CA LEU A 87 6.56 -9.34 -5.41
C LEU A 87 6.20 -10.51 -6.34
N VAL A 88 5.48 -11.51 -5.86
CA VAL A 88 4.99 -12.62 -6.68
C VAL A 88 4.05 -12.11 -7.77
N ILE A 89 3.09 -11.22 -7.44
CA ILE A 89 2.22 -10.58 -8.43
C ILE A 89 3.05 -9.83 -9.48
N GLY A 90 4.09 -9.12 -9.06
CA GLY A 90 5.00 -8.41 -9.96
C GLY A 90 5.75 -9.35 -10.89
N LEU A 91 6.37 -10.41 -10.36
CA LEU A 91 7.13 -11.38 -11.15
C LEU A 91 6.24 -12.13 -12.14
N VAL A 92 5.09 -12.61 -11.69
CA VAL A 92 4.13 -13.34 -12.54
C VAL A 92 3.51 -12.40 -13.57
N GLY A 93 3.16 -11.16 -13.18
CA GLY A 93 2.59 -10.16 -14.07
C GLY A 93 3.56 -9.68 -15.14
N LEU A 94 4.83 -9.44 -14.81
CA LEU A 94 5.87 -9.15 -15.80
C LEU A 94 6.15 -10.35 -16.71
N SER A 95 6.21 -11.56 -16.14
CA SER A 95 6.37 -12.78 -16.95
C SER A 95 5.22 -12.93 -17.94
N THR A 96 3.99 -12.69 -17.50
CA THR A 96 2.79 -12.70 -18.36
C THR A 96 2.91 -11.65 -19.46
N ALA A 97 3.35 -10.43 -19.11
CA ALA A 97 3.53 -9.36 -20.08
C ALA A 97 4.61 -9.66 -21.14
N LEU A 98 5.68 -10.39 -20.77
CA LEU A 98 6.75 -10.75 -21.72
C LEU A 98 6.35 -11.86 -22.69
N HIS A 99 5.47 -12.76 -22.26
CA HIS A 99 5.07 -13.92 -23.06
C HIS A 99 3.69 -13.76 -23.71
N ALA A 100 3.02 -12.62 -23.51
CA ALA A 100 1.72 -12.36 -24.11
C ALA A 100 1.80 -12.41 -25.65
N PRO A 101 0.80 -13.01 -26.31
CA PRO A 101 0.85 -13.35 -27.74
C PRO A 101 0.79 -12.13 -28.66
N ASP A 102 0.23 -11.01 -28.19
CA ASP A 102 0.03 -9.80 -28.97
C ASP A 102 0.61 -8.55 -28.27
N PRO A 103 1.09 -7.53 -29.01
CA PRO A 103 1.70 -6.33 -28.42
C PRO A 103 0.76 -5.55 -27.50
N PHE A 104 -0.55 -5.61 -27.74
CA PHE A 104 -1.54 -4.95 -26.89
C PHE A 104 -1.65 -5.66 -25.54
N GLY A 105 -1.72 -6.99 -25.53
CA GLY A 105 -1.67 -7.84 -24.34
C GLY A 105 -0.40 -7.62 -23.52
N GLN A 106 0.76 -7.48 -24.17
CA GLN A 106 2.03 -7.16 -23.50
C GLN A 106 1.95 -5.82 -22.75
N LEU A 107 1.54 -4.75 -23.45
CA LEU A 107 1.43 -3.41 -22.86
C LEU A 107 0.36 -3.35 -21.76
N LEU A 108 -0.77 -4.04 -21.96
CA LEU A 108 -1.87 -4.07 -21.00
C LEU A 108 -1.48 -4.81 -19.72
N ALA A 109 -0.87 -5.99 -19.86
CA ALA A 109 -0.38 -6.77 -18.72
C ALA A 109 0.72 -6.01 -17.95
N ALA A 110 1.67 -5.39 -18.65
CA ALA A 110 2.70 -4.57 -18.04
C ALA A 110 2.12 -3.36 -17.31
N GLY A 111 1.14 -2.67 -17.93
CA GLY A 111 0.46 -1.51 -17.36
C GLY A 111 -0.32 -1.85 -16.10
N ILE A 112 -1.13 -2.90 -16.12
CA ILE A 112 -1.92 -3.37 -14.96
C ILE A 112 -0.98 -3.78 -13.81
N THR A 113 0.05 -4.57 -14.12
CA THR A 113 1.01 -5.04 -13.10
C THR A 113 1.73 -3.85 -12.47
N THR A 114 2.25 -2.94 -13.29
CA THR A 114 2.96 -1.74 -12.80
C THR A 114 2.04 -0.85 -11.97
N TRP A 115 0.80 -0.65 -12.40
CA TRP A 115 -0.18 0.15 -11.66
C TRP A 115 -0.46 -0.42 -10.27
N ILE A 116 -0.68 -1.73 -10.15
CA ILE A 116 -0.88 -2.41 -8.85
C ILE A 116 0.37 -2.26 -7.97
N LEU A 117 1.56 -2.50 -8.52
CA LEU A 117 2.81 -2.43 -7.77
C LEU A 117 3.10 -1.01 -7.27
N ILE A 118 2.85 0.01 -8.09
CA ILE A 118 3.04 1.42 -7.68
C ILE A 118 2.09 1.77 -6.54
N GLN A 119 0.82 1.36 -6.60
CA GLN A 119 -0.12 1.61 -5.50
C GLN A 119 0.35 0.93 -4.21
N ALA A 120 0.76 -0.34 -4.28
CA ALA A 120 1.27 -1.06 -3.13
C ALA A 120 2.53 -0.42 -2.55
N PHE A 121 3.48 -0.05 -3.41
CA PHE A 121 4.72 0.63 -3.01
C PHE A 121 4.44 1.98 -2.34
N VAL A 122 3.56 2.80 -2.91
CA VAL A 122 3.19 4.11 -2.36
C VAL A 122 2.49 3.96 -1.01
N ASN A 123 1.53 3.03 -0.89
CA ASN A 123 0.82 2.79 0.36
C ASN A 123 1.78 2.29 1.45
N ILE A 124 2.56 1.23 1.19
CA ILE A 124 3.50 0.66 2.16
C ILE A 124 4.54 1.71 2.56
N GLY A 125 5.12 2.44 1.59
CA GLY A 125 6.07 3.49 1.87
C GLY A 125 5.49 4.64 2.70
N ALA A 126 4.21 4.97 2.51
CA ALA A 126 3.53 5.97 3.33
C ALA A 126 3.32 5.50 4.76
N VAL A 127 2.90 4.25 4.93
CA VAL A 127 2.69 3.64 6.25
C VAL A 127 4.00 3.51 7.04
N LEU A 128 5.12 3.22 6.36
CA LEU A 128 6.47 3.20 6.92
C LEU A 128 7.06 4.60 7.18
N GLY A 129 6.34 5.69 6.88
CA GLY A 129 6.81 7.07 7.05
C GLY A 129 7.91 7.49 6.06
N ARG A 130 8.08 6.76 4.94
CA ARG A 130 9.08 7.07 3.90
C ARG A 130 8.50 7.85 2.72
N LEU A 131 7.19 7.83 2.55
CA LEU A 131 6.45 8.57 1.52
C LEU A 131 5.31 9.38 2.15
N PRO A 132 4.81 10.43 1.48
CA PRO A 132 3.69 11.19 2.01
C PRO A 132 2.42 10.32 2.02
N ILE A 133 1.57 10.51 3.03
CA ILE A 133 0.27 9.85 3.10
C ILE A 133 -0.60 10.38 1.95
N THR A 134 -0.85 9.55 0.94
CA THR A 134 -1.57 9.93 -0.29
C THR A 134 -3.05 9.55 -0.28
N GLY A 135 -3.50 8.74 0.70
CA GLY A 135 -4.87 8.22 0.75
C GLY A 135 -5.17 7.16 -0.32
N VAL A 136 -4.13 6.54 -0.89
CA VAL A 136 -4.27 5.44 -1.84
C VAL A 136 -4.41 4.13 -1.06
N PRO A 137 -5.51 3.37 -1.23
CA PRO A 137 -5.72 2.11 -0.52
C PRO A 137 -4.73 1.04 -1.01
N LEU A 138 -4.32 0.14 -0.11
CA LEU A 138 -3.51 -1.02 -0.46
C LEU A 138 -4.33 -1.98 -1.35
N PRO A 139 -3.90 -2.28 -2.59
CA PRO A 139 -4.63 -3.19 -3.48
C PRO A 139 -4.91 -4.54 -2.81
N PHE A 140 -6.08 -5.14 -3.08
CA PHE A 140 -6.56 -6.43 -2.53
C PHE A 140 -6.81 -6.51 -1.02
N VAL A 141 -6.17 -5.70 -0.21
CA VAL A 141 -6.14 -5.86 1.26
C VAL A 141 -6.95 -4.78 1.98
N SER A 142 -7.02 -3.57 1.42
CA SER A 142 -7.67 -2.42 2.02
C SER A 142 -9.21 -2.44 1.89
N PHE A 143 -9.91 -1.90 2.89
CA PHE A 143 -11.37 -1.71 2.88
C PHE A 143 -11.81 -0.55 1.98
N GLY A 144 -11.61 -0.68 0.67
CA GLY A 144 -12.13 0.25 -0.33
C GLY A 144 -12.94 -0.50 -1.38
N GLY A 145 -14.27 -0.59 -1.23
CA GLY A 145 -15.12 -1.41 -2.11
C GLY A 145 -14.91 -1.16 -3.61
N SER A 146 -14.90 0.10 -4.03
CA SER A 146 -14.66 0.46 -5.44
C SER A 146 -13.23 0.14 -5.90
N ALA A 147 -12.23 0.39 -5.05
CA ALA A 147 -10.83 0.10 -5.37
C ALA A 147 -10.58 -1.42 -5.45
N LEU A 148 -11.24 -2.20 -4.60
CA LEU A 148 -11.20 -3.65 -4.62
C LEU A 148 -11.83 -4.20 -5.90
N ILE A 149 -13.01 -3.72 -6.30
CA ILE A 149 -13.66 -4.13 -7.55
C ILE A 149 -12.76 -3.80 -8.75
N ALA A 150 -12.17 -2.60 -8.79
CA ALA A 150 -11.28 -2.18 -9.88
C ALA A 150 -10.02 -3.07 -9.96
N THR A 151 -9.37 -3.34 -8.82
CA THR A 151 -8.17 -4.18 -8.76
C THR A 151 -8.48 -5.65 -9.08
N MET A 152 -9.61 -6.19 -8.63
CA MET A 152 -10.08 -7.53 -9.01
C MET A 152 -10.37 -7.64 -10.51
N THR A 153 -11.01 -6.62 -11.08
CA THR A 153 -11.31 -6.59 -12.53
C THR A 153 -10.01 -6.55 -13.34
N ALA A 154 -9.07 -5.68 -12.96
CA ALA A 154 -7.76 -5.60 -13.61
C ALA A 154 -6.98 -6.92 -13.49
N PHE A 155 -7.03 -7.57 -12.33
CA PHE A 155 -6.40 -8.87 -12.14
C PHE A 155 -7.07 -9.97 -12.99
N GLY A 156 -8.40 -9.94 -13.15
CA GLY A 156 -9.11 -10.84 -14.06
C GLY A 156 -8.69 -10.68 -15.52
N ILE A 157 -8.44 -9.45 -15.97
CA ILE A 157 -7.87 -9.18 -17.30
C ILE A 157 -6.46 -9.76 -17.41
N LEU A 158 -5.61 -9.54 -16.40
CA LEU A 158 -4.25 -10.08 -16.36
C LEU A 158 -4.25 -11.61 -16.44
N LEU A 159 -5.14 -12.28 -15.70
CA LEU A 159 -5.33 -13.74 -15.75
C LEU A 159 -5.79 -14.23 -17.12
N ASN A 160 -6.65 -13.47 -17.80
CA ASN A 160 -7.10 -13.82 -19.14
C ASN A 160 -5.95 -13.77 -20.16
N ILE A 161 -5.04 -12.79 -20.04
CA ILE A 161 -3.83 -12.70 -20.86
C ILE A 161 -2.86 -13.84 -20.52
N ALA A 162 -2.66 -14.11 -19.22
CA ALA A 162 -1.83 -15.22 -18.76
C ALA A 162 -2.30 -16.58 -19.30
N ARG A 163 -3.62 -16.79 -19.41
CA ARG A 163 -4.18 -18.04 -19.97
C ARG A 163 -3.91 -18.23 -21.46
N GLN A 164 -3.66 -17.16 -22.20
CA GLN A 164 -3.35 -17.19 -23.63
C GLN A 164 -1.84 -17.29 -23.90
N THR A 165 -1.05 -17.21 -22.84
CA THR A 165 0.40 -17.34 -22.87
C THR A 165 0.77 -18.84 -22.98
N PRO A 166 1.73 -19.22 -23.85
CA PRO A 166 2.12 -20.61 -24.06
C PRO A 166 2.86 -21.24 -22.86
#